data_AF-A0A848V0D3-F1
#
_entry.id   AF-A0A848V0D3-F1
#
_cell.length_a   1.000
_cell.length_b   1.000
_cell.length_c   1.000
_cell.angle_alpha   90.00
_cell.angle_beta   90.00
_cell.angle_gamma   90.00
#
_symmetry.space_group_name_H-M   'P 1'
#
loop_
_entity.id
_entity.type
_entity.pdbx_description
1 polymer ?
#
loop_
_entity_poly.entity_id
_entity_poly.type
_entity_poly.pdbx_seq_one_letter_code
_entity_poly.pdbx_strand_id
1 'polypeptide(L)' 'MALWDKYGQVQGRLDNVKKLIKKDPLGVEFDDIMGRTRGRIGNREIILAGTNNYLGLTFDQDCMDA' A
#
# COMPACT_ATOMS: atom_id res chain seq x y z
N MET A 1 -18.32 -27.28 10.40
CA MET A 1 -17.30 -26.32 9.95
C MET A 1 -18.02 -25.24 9.17
N ALA A 2 -18.01 -24.00 9.66
CA ALA A 2 -18.56 -22.87 8.93
C ALA A 2 -17.67 -22.53 7.73
N LEU A 3 -18.24 -21.85 6.72
CA LEU A 3 -17.57 -21.48 5.47
C LEU A 3 -16.24 -20.73 5.70
N TRP A 4 -16.16 -19.95 6.78
CA TRP A 4 -15.04 -19.07 7.08
C TRP A 4 -13.93 -19.73 7.92
N ASP A 5 -14.15 -20.92 8.49
CA ASP A 5 -13.20 -21.56 9.41
C ASP A 5 -11.83 -21.79 8.76
N LYS A 6 -11.80 -22.06 7.45
CA LYS A 6 -10.57 -22.28 6.68
C LYS A 6 -9.63 -21.07 6.66
N TYR A 7 -10.14 -19.86 6.91
CA TYR A 7 -9.35 -18.63 6.92
C TYR A 7 -8.72 -18.32 8.29
N GLY A 8 -9.08 -19.05 9.36
CA GLY A 8 -8.57 -18.78 10.70
C GLY A 8 -7.04 -18.80 10.80
N GLN A 9 -6.37 -19.67 10.04
CA GLN A 9 -4.91 -19.70 9.98
C GLN A 9 -4.30 -18.45 9.32
N VAL A 10 -4.92 -17.94 8.25
CA VAL A 10 -4.47 -16.74 7.55
C VAL A 10 -4.69 -15.51 8.43
N GLN A 11 -5.86 -15.42 9.07
CA GLN A 11 -6.18 -14.38 10.03
C GLN A 11 -5.15 -14.35 11.18
N GLY A 12 -4.86 -15.51 11.80
CA GLY A 12 -3.89 -15.59 12.89
C GLY A 12 -2.48 -15.17 12.48
N ARG A 13 -2.03 -15.49 11.26
CA ARG A 13 -0.73 -15.04 10.74
C ARG A 13 -0.71 -13.52 10.55
N LEU A 14 -1.75 -12.95 9.95
CA LEU A 14 -1.87 -11.51 9.74
C LEU A 14 -1.91 -10.76 11.09
N ASP A 15 -2.68 -11.27 12.07
CA ASP A 15 -2.76 -10.68 13.40
C ASP A 15 -1.40 -10.67 14.12
N ASN A 16 -0.62 -11.74 13.97
CA ASN A 16 0.73 -11.80 14.53
C ASN A 16 1.67 -10.77 13.89
N VAL A 17 1.61 -10.60 12.56
CA VAL A 17 2.40 -9.56 11.87
C VAL A 17 1.99 -8.17 12.34
N LYS A 18 0.69 -7.88 12.39
CA LYS A 18 0.15 -6.60 12.87
C LYS A 18 0.62 -6.27 14.28
N LYS A 19 0.59 -7.25 15.19
CA LYS A 19 1.09 -7.10 16.57
C LYS A 19 2.58 -6.79 16.62
N LEU A 20 3.39 -7.46 15.79
CA LEU A 20 4.85 -7.28 15.77
C LEU A 20 5.27 -5.90 15.25
N ILE A 21 4.69 -5.46 14.11
CA ILE A 21 5.09 -4.21 13.45
C ILE A 21 4.25 -3.00 13.85
N LYS A 22 3.21 -3.21 14.67
CA LYS A 22 2.23 -2.20 15.13
C LYS A 22 1.55 -1.43 14.00
N LYS A 23 1.41 -2.04 12.83
CA LYS A 23 0.80 -1.46 11.61
C LYS A 23 0.12 -2.56 10.80
N ASP A 24 -0.87 -2.18 9.99
CA ASP A 24 -1.45 -3.06 8.98
C ASP A 24 -0.66 -2.95 7.67
N PRO A 25 0.12 -3.96 7.28
CA PRO A 25 0.90 -3.90 6.04
C PRO A 25 0.03 -4.10 4.79
N LEU A 26 -1.18 -4.65 4.93
CA LEU A 26 -2.12 -4.88 3.81
C LEU A 26 -3.17 -3.77 3.70
N GLY A 27 -3.30 -2.93 4.72
CA GLY A 27 -4.23 -1.80 4.78
C GLY A 27 -3.56 -0.45 4.54
N VAL A 28 -2.48 -0.40 3.77
CA VAL A 28 -1.81 0.86 3.42
C VAL A 28 -2.70 1.63 2.43
N GLU A 29 -3.10 2.84 2.84
CA GLU A 29 -3.86 3.78 2.03
C GLU A 29 -3.06 5.08 1.90
N PHE A 30 -2.99 5.64 0.69
CA PHE A 30 -2.33 6.92 0.43
C PHE A 30 -3.39 8.03 0.39
N ASP A 31 -3.20 9.09 1.17
CA ASP A 31 -4.09 10.25 1.10
C ASP A 31 -3.85 11.08 -0.16
N ASP A 32 -2.62 11.06 -0.68
CA ASP A 32 -2.20 11.83 -1.83
C ASP A 32 -1.00 11.18 -2.52
N ILE A 33 -0.96 11.25 -3.86
CA ILE A 33 0.20 10.88 -4.67
C ILE A 33 0.67 12.15 -5.38
N MET A 34 1.74 12.75 -4.85
CA MET A 34 2.25 14.04 -5.31
C MET A 34 3.17 13.93 -6.53
N GLY A 35 3.55 12.70 -6.91
CA GLY A 35 4.36 12.46 -8.10
C GLY A 35 4.86 11.03 -8.19
N ARG A 36 5.80 10.81 -9.11
CA ARG A 36 6.35 9.49 -9.46
C ARG A 36 6.96 8.73 -8.29
N THR A 37 7.55 9.46 -7.34
CA THR A 37 8.32 8.90 -6.21
C THR A 37 7.88 9.43 -4.85
N ARG A 38 6.79 10.22 -4.78
CA ARG A 38 6.34 10.89 -3.55
C ARG A 38 4.84 10.67 -3.33
N GLY A 39 4.49 10.25 -2.11
CA GLY A 39 3.11 10.09 -1.65
C GLY A 39 2.96 10.53 -0.20
N ARG A 40 1.73 10.62 0.27
CA ARG A 40 1.38 11.06 1.64
C ARG A 40 0.54 9.99 2.34
N ILE A 41 0.85 9.76 3.61
CA ILE A 41 0.05 8.94 4.53
C ILE A 41 -0.02 9.69 5.87
N GLY A 42 -1.23 10.07 6.28
CA GLY A 42 -1.50 11.06 7.31
C GLY A 42 -0.74 12.36 7.07
N ASN A 43 -0.06 12.85 8.10
CA ASN A 43 0.76 14.06 8.03
C ASN A 43 2.19 13.81 7.53
N ARG A 44 2.45 12.65 6.91
CA ARG A 44 3.80 12.25 6.50
C ARG A 44 3.92 12.13 4.99
N GLU A 45 4.80 12.94 4.41
CA GLU A 45 5.32 12.70 3.07
C GLU A 45 6.34 11.54 3.09
N ILE A 46 6.23 10.63 2.12
CA ILE A 46 7.03 9.41 2.02
C ILE A 46 7.58 9.21 0.60
N ILE A 47 8.69 8.47 0.51
CA ILE A 47 9.24 8.01 -0.76
C ILE A 47 8.49 6.74 -1.19
N LEU A 48 8.04 6.71 -2.43
CA LEU A 48 7.41 5.55 -3.06
C LEU A 48 8.48 4.63 -3.65
N ALA A 49 8.97 3.67 -2.84
CA ALA A 49 9.98 2.69 -3.24
C ALA A 49 9.42 1.26 -3.43
N GLY A 50 8.09 1.10 -3.42
CA GLY A 50 7.40 -0.19 -3.55
C GLY A 50 6.34 -0.19 -4.64
N THR A 51 6.53 0.60 -5.71
CA THR A 51 5.61 0.68 -6.85
C THR A 51 6.21 0.02 -8.07
N ASN A 52 5.35 -0.36 -9.02
CA ASN A 52 5.78 -0.84 -10.33
C ASN A 52 5.88 0.30 -11.37
N ASN A 53 6.00 1.55 -10.92
CA ASN A 53 6.12 2.72 -11.80
C ASN A 53 7.56 2.87 -12.31
N TYR A 54 8.07 1.85 -13.00
CA TYR A 54 9.49 1.72 -13.33
C TYR A 54 10.02 2.83 -14.22
N LEU A 55 9.20 3.29 -15.17
CA LEU A 55 9.56 4.36 -16.10
C LEU A 55 9.11 5.75 -15.62
N GLY A 56 8.33 5.80 -14.53
CA GLY A 56 7.81 7.07 -14.01
C GLY A 56 6.74 7.72 -14.90
N LEU A 57 6.09 6.98 -15.79
CA LEU A 57 5.19 7.57 -16.79
C LEU A 57 3.83 8.01 -16.23
N THR A 58 3.48 7.60 -15.02
CA THR A 58 2.17 7.93 -14.42
C THR A 58 1.99 9.43 -14.11
N PHE A 59 3.05 10.24 -14.23
CA PHE A 59 3.02 11.71 -14.14
C PHE A 59 3.76 12.35 -15.31
N ASP A 60 3.99 11.61 -16.39
CA ASP A 60 4.51 12.17 -17.62
C ASP A 60 3.39 12.98 -18.31
N GLN A 61 3.70 14.19 -18.77
CA GLN A 61 2.68 15.13 -19.26
C GLN A 61 2.01 14.61 -20.54
N ASP A 62 2.78 14.10 -21.49
CA ASP A 62 2.25 13.56 -22.74
C ASP A 62 1.36 12.34 -22.48
N CYS A 63 1.70 11.51 -21.48
CA CYS A 63 0.89 10.36 -21.07
C CYS A 63 -0.42 10.76 -20.37
N MET A 64 -0.44 11.88 -19.64
CA MET A 64 -1.64 12.37 -18.95
C MET A 64 -2.61 13.08 -19.89
N ASP A 65 -2.09 13.72 -20.94
CA ASP A 65 -2.87 14.51 -21.88
C ASP A 65 -3.46 13.69 -23.05
N ALA A 66 -3.08 12.42 -23.19
CA ALA A 66 -3.52 11.50 -24.26
C ALA A 66 -4.92 10.91 -24.05
#